data_AF-A0A3L7X071-F1
#
_entry.id   AF-A0A3L7X071-F1
#
_cell.length_a   1.000
_cell.length_b   1.000
_cell.length_c   1.000
_cell.angle_alpha   90.00
_cell.angle_beta   90.00
_cell.angle_gamma   90.00
#
_symmetry.space_group_name_H-M   'P 1'
#
loop_
_entity.id
_entity.type
_entity.pdbx_description
1 polymer ?
#
loop_
_entity_poly.entity_id
_entity_poly.type
_entity_poly.pdbx_seq_one_letter_code
_entity_poly.pdbx_strand_id
1 'polypeptide(L)'
;MRFKRSDLPGFAIAVLAPPLLTMLFLATYDVWGHRGTPLIGFMATNIAVAIGLLAMFTRFVHNWDVPGGLLLLLLGCVATILWMRYSGTDGSVLATGLKLLSVLLFFVVNAAIAWQVLANGLLPMLDRRAERRRDGAA
;
A
#
# COMPACT_ATOMS: atom_id res chain seq x y z
N MET A 1 -17.49 -18.50 -2.93
CA MET A 1 -17.51 -17.03 -3.11
C MET A 1 -17.25 -16.73 -4.57
N ARG A 2 -18.06 -15.89 -5.24
CA ARG A 2 -17.83 -15.49 -6.64
C ARG A 2 -16.91 -14.26 -6.65
N PHE A 3 -15.73 -14.39 -7.25
CA PHE A 3 -14.82 -13.25 -7.48
C PHE A 3 -15.51 -12.22 -8.39
N LYS A 4 -15.50 -10.95 -7.99
CA LYS A 4 -16.00 -9.83 -8.80
C LYS A 4 -14.83 -9.14 -9.50
N ARG A 5 -15.09 -8.48 -10.63
CA ARG A 5 -14.06 -7.69 -11.35
C ARG A 5 -13.45 -6.58 -10.48
N SER A 6 -14.19 -6.07 -9.49
CA SER A 6 -13.69 -5.15 -8.47
C SER A 6 -12.56 -5.72 -7.61
N ASP A 7 -12.38 -7.03 -7.58
CA ASP A 7 -11.38 -7.70 -6.76
C ASP A 7 -10.03 -7.86 -7.51
N LEU A 8 -10.02 -7.64 -8.84
CA LEU A 8 -8.83 -7.76 -9.68
C LEU A 8 -7.68 -6.82 -9.27
N PRO A 9 -7.91 -5.52 -8.97
CA PRO A 9 -6.84 -4.63 -8.53
C PRO A 9 -6.21 -5.11 -7.21
N GLY A 10 -7.04 -5.59 -6.28
CA GLY A 10 -6.58 -6.14 -5.02
C GLY A 10 -5.73 -7.39 -5.21
N PHE A 11 -6.15 -8.28 -6.11
CA PHE A 11 -5.39 -9.48 -6.46
C PHE A 11 -4.04 -9.14 -7.10
N ALA A 12 -4.03 -8.20 -8.04
CA ALA A 12 -2.79 -7.74 -8.69
C ALA A 12 -1.80 -7.16 -7.67
N ILE A 13 -2.28 -6.32 -6.74
CA ILE A 13 -1.46 -5.77 -5.64
C ILE A 13 -0.95 -6.89 -4.74
N ALA A 14 -1.80 -7.84 -4.35
CA ALA A 14 -1.44 -8.94 -3.46
C ALA A 14 -0.32 -9.82 -4.03
N VAL A 15 -0.34 -10.07 -5.33
CA VAL A 15 0.62 -10.97 -6.00
C VAL A 15 1.91 -10.24 -6.37
N LEU A 16 1.80 -9.02 -6.90
CA LEU A 16 2.95 -8.32 -7.48
C LEU A 16 3.70 -7.46 -6.48
N ALA A 17 3.00 -6.82 -5.54
CA ALA A 17 3.66 -5.88 -4.62
C ALA A 17 4.66 -6.56 -3.67
N PRO A 18 4.43 -7.77 -3.11
CA PRO A 18 5.38 -8.36 -2.17
C PRO A 18 6.75 -8.69 -2.77
N PRO A 19 6.85 -9.38 -3.94
CA PRO A 19 8.14 -9.63 -4.55
C PRO A 19 8.81 -8.34 -5.04
N LEU A 20 8.05 -7.36 -5.54
CA LEU A 20 8.61 -6.08 -5.98
C LEU A 20 9.19 -5.26 -4.83
N LEU A 21 8.47 -5.14 -3.70
CA LEU A 21 8.98 -4.45 -2.51
C LEU A 21 10.17 -5.19 -1.89
N THR A 22 10.16 -6.52 -1.94
CA THR A 22 11.32 -7.32 -1.48
C THR A 22 12.53 -7.07 -2.38
N MET A 23 12.37 -7.06 -3.71
CA MET A 23 13.45 -6.71 -4.63
C MET A 23 13.96 -5.28 -4.40
N LEU A 24 13.06 -4.32 -4.18
CA LEU A 24 13.43 -2.94 -3.88
C LEU A 24 14.23 -2.86 -2.57
N PHE A 25 13.82 -3.59 -1.53
CA PHE A 25 14.56 -3.67 -0.27
C PHE A 25 15.98 -4.22 -0.48
N LEU A 26 16.11 -5.35 -1.20
CA LEU A 26 17.41 -5.95 -1.50
C LEU A 26 18.32 -4.99 -2.28
N ALA A 27 17.77 -4.28 -3.28
CA ALA A 27 18.50 -3.32 -4.10
C ALA A 27 18.89 -2.05 -3.33
N THR A 28 18.05 -1.58 -2.41
CA THR A 28 18.29 -0.33 -1.67
C THR A 28 19.34 -0.50 -0.58
N TYR A 29 19.31 -1.63 0.12
CA TYR A 29 20.21 -1.93 1.24
C TYR A 29 21.41 -2.81 0.86
N ASP A 30 21.58 -3.10 -0.44
CA ASP A 30 22.63 -3.96 -0.99
C ASP A 30 22.78 -5.31 -0.26
N VAL A 31 21.63 -5.94 0.02
CA VAL A 31 21.55 -7.15 0.88
C VAL A 31 21.72 -8.43 0.07
N TRP A 32 21.95 -8.32 -1.25
CA TRP A 32 22.07 -9.47 -2.17
C TRP A 32 23.15 -10.47 -1.76
N GLY A 33 24.22 -10.00 -1.11
CA GLY A 33 25.31 -10.85 -0.62
C GLY A 33 25.07 -11.53 0.72
N HIS A 34 24.05 -11.12 1.49
CA HIS A 34 23.81 -11.65 2.84
C HIS A 34 23.11 -13.02 2.75
N ARG A 35 23.85 -14.09 3.03
CA ARG A 35 23.31 -15.46 3.08
C ARG A 35 23.05 -15.86 4.53
N GLY A 36 21.88 -16.46 4.78
CA GLY A 36 21.56 -17.09 6.07
C GLY A 36 21.19 -16.13 7.20
N THR A 37 20.94 -14.84 6.94
CA THR A 37 20.48 -13.91 7.97
C THR A 37 18.96 -13.98 8.15
N PRO A 38 18.44 -14.16 9.39
CA PRO A 38 17.00 -14.17 9.66
C PRO A 38 16.31 -12.84 9.31
N LEU A 39 17.11 -11.78 9.12
CA LEU A 39 16.65 -10.45 8.71
C LEU A 39 15.89 -10.46 7.38
N ILE A 40 16.37 -11.19 6.35
CA ILE A 40 15.73 -11.21 5.02
C ILE A 40 14.37 -11.89 5.11
N GLY A 41 14.29 -13.03 5.80
CA GLY A 41 13.03 -13.75 6.02
C GLY A 41 12.03 -12.91 6.83
N PHE A 42 12.50 -12.21 7.86
CA PHE A 42 11.66 -11.33 8.68
C PHE A 42 11.11 -10.14 7.87
N MET A 43 11.95 -9.49 7.06
CA MET A 43 11.51 -8.39 6.20
C MET A 43 10.53 -8.84 5.12
N ALA A 44 10.83 -9.95 4.42
CA ALA A 44 9.92 -10.50 3.43
C ALA A 44 8.56 -10.85 4.05
N THR A 45 8.55 -11.40 5.26
CA THR A 45 7.30 -11.71 5.99
C THR A 45 6.53 -10.44 6.34
N ASN A 46 7.18 -9.40 6.87
CA ASN A 46 6.51 -8.13 7.19
C ASN A 46 5.92 -7.47 5.94
N ILE A 47 6.66 -7.47 4.83
CA ILE A 47 6.18 -6.96 3.53
C ILE A 47 4.96 -7.75 3.06
N ALA A 48 5.03 -9.08 3.10
CA ALA A 48 3.94 -9.96 2.69
C ALA A 48 2.69 -9.79 3.56
N VAL A 49 2.85 -9.68 4.89
CA VAL A 49 1.74 -9.45 5.82
C VAL A 49 1.09 -8.09 5.60
N ALA A 50 1.90 -7.03 5.48
CA ALA A 50 1.40 -5.68 5.24
C ALA A 50 0.58 -5.63 3.93
N ILE A 51 1.09 -6.22 2.86
CA ILE A 51 0.38 -6.27 1.58
C ILE A 51 -0.82 -7.21 1.63
N GLY A 52 -0.72 -8.36 2.30
CA GLY A 52 -1.84 -9.28 2.47
C GLY A 52 -3.02 -8.63 3.18
N LEU A 53 -2.74 -7.82 4.21
CA LEU A 53 -3.76 -7.00 4.88
C LEU A 53 -4.34 -5.96 3.92
N LEU A 54 -3.49 -5.21 3.22
CA LEU A 54 -3.93 -4.20 2.25
C LEU A 54 -4.82 -4.83 1.16
N ALA A 55 -4.41 -5.98 0.63
CA ALA A 55 -5.15 -6.79 -0.32
C ALA A 55 -6.51 -7.25 0.21
N MET A 56 -6.56 -7.73 1.47
CA MET A 56 -7.82 -8.11 2.10
C MET A 56 -8.81 -6.93 2.19
N PHE A 57 -8.30 -5.71 2.38
CA PHE A 57 -9.12 -4.50 2.48
C PHE A 57 -9.48 -3.86 1.14
N THR A 58 -8.81 -4.22 0.04
CA THR A 58 -9.10 -3.69 -1.30
C THR A 58 -10.55 -3.90 -1.75
N ARG A 59 -11.22 -4.98 -1.29
CA ARG A 59 -12.64 -5.23 -1.59
C ARG A 59 -13.58 -4.13 -1.08
N PHE A 60 -13.13 -3.34 -0.10
CA PHE A 60 -13.89 -2.22 0.47
C PHE A 60 -13.56 -0.88 -0.22
N VAL A 61 -12.54 -0.86 -1.09
CA VAL A 61 -12.18 0.30 -1.91
C VAL A 61 -13.03 0.25 -3.18
N HIS A 62 -14.05 1.11 -3.24
CA HIS A 62 -15.00 1.12 -4.35
C HIS A 62 -14.52 2.01 -5.50
N ASN A 63 -13.89 3.15 -5.16
CA ASN A 63 -13.42 4.13 -6.13
C ASN A 63 -11.89 4.15 -6.14
N TRP A 64 -11.31 3.56 -7.18
CA TRP A 64 -9.85 3.50 -7.35
C TRP A 64 -9.24 4.73 -7.99
N ASP A 65 -10.04 5.66 -8.53
CA ASP A 65 -9.54 6.83 -9.26
C ASP A 65 -8.63 7.72 -8.40
N VAL A 66 -9.08 8.05 -7.18
CA VAL A 66 -8.32 8.89 -6.24
C VAL A 66 -7.09 8.14 -5.68
N PRO A 67 -7.23 7.00 -4.98
CA PRO A 67 -6.06 6.31 -4.41
C PRO A 67 -5.12 5.79 -5.50
N GLY A 68 -5.64 5.36 -6.65
CA GLY A 68 -4.84 4.93 -7.80
C GLY A 68 -4.07 6.08 -8.43
N GLY A 69 -4.71 7.24 -8.64
CA GLY A 69 -4.03 8.44 -9.14
C GLY A 69 -2.93 8.92 -8.19
N LEU A 70 -3.21 8.95 -6.88
CA LEU A 70 -2.22 9.30 -5.86
C LEU A 70 -1.06 8.29 -5.79
N LEU A 71 -1.36 6.99 -5.94
CA LEU A 71 -0.33 5.94 -5.99
C LEU A 71 0.56 6.09 -7.23
N LEU A 72 -0.03 6.35 -8.40
CA LEU A 72 0.73 6.58 -9.64
C LEU A 72 1.61 7.82 -9.52
N LEU A 73 1.10 8.90 -8.92
CA LEU A 73 1.87 10.11 -8.65
C LEU A 73 3.05 9.81 -7.70
N LEU A 74 2.79 9.08 -6.61
CA LEU A 74 3.83 8.64 -5.68
C LEU A 74 4.91 7.82 -6.38
N LEU A 75 4.52 6.86 -7.23
CA LEU A 75 5.45 6.06 -8.03
C LEU A 75 6.28 6.93 -8.98
N GLY A 76 5.67 7.94 -9.61
CA GLY A 76 6.36 8.94 -10.42
C GLY A 76 7.41 9.72 -9.62
N CYS A 77 7.08 10.15 -8.40
CA CYS A 77 8.03 10.80 -7.50
C CYS A 77 9.20 9.87 -7.15
N VAL A 78 8.92 8.61 -6.77
CA VAL A 78 9.95 7.61 -6.45
C VAL A 78 10.87 7.34 -7.64
N ALA A 79 10.30 7.16 -8.84
CA ALA A 79 11.08 6.95 -10.06
C ALA A 79 11.99 8.16 -10.37
N THR A 80 11.48 9.37 -10.17
CA THR A 80 12.26 10.61 -10.35
C THR A 80 13.40 10.70 -9.33
N ILE A 81 13.16 10.36 -8.06
CA ILE A 81 14.19 10.33 -7.02
C ILE A 81 15.27 9.30 -7.36
N LEU A 82 14.88 8.10 -7.81
CA LEU A 82 15.84 7.07 -8.25
C LEU A 82 16.68 7.55 -9.42
N TRP A 83 16.07 8.18 -10.41
CA TRP A 83 16.80 8.78 -11.54
C TRP A 83 17.77 9.89 -11.10
N MET A 84 17.36 10.73 -10.14
CA MET A 84 18.23 11.74 -9.54
C MET A 84 19.41 11.14 -8.78
N ARG A 85 19.17 10.02 -8.09
CA ARG A 85 20.24 9.26 -7.43
C ARG A 85 21.26 8.72 -8.44
N TYR A 86 20.79 8.11 -9.53
CA TYR A 86 21.68 7.58 -10.59
C TYR A 86 22.44 8.67 -11.35
N SER A 87 21.86 9.87 -11.49
CA SER A 87 22.52 11.03 -12.12
C SER A 87 23.44 11.81 -11.18
N GLY A 88 23.61 11.38 -9.93
CA GLY A 88 24.48 12.04 -8.95
C GLY A 88 23.93 13.35 -8.38
N THR A 89 22.63 13.64 -8.56
CA THR A 89 21.96 14.89 -8.12
C THR A 89 21.15 14.73 -6.83
N ASP A 90 21.40 13.66 -6.07
CA ASP A 90 20.63 13.26 -4.88
C ASP A 90 20.64 14.28 -3.73
N GLY A 91 21.67 15.15 -3.68
CA GLY A 91 21.81 16.21 -2.69
C GLY A 91 21.11 17.53 -3.04
N SER A 92 20.43 17.62 -4.20
CA SER A 92 19.77 18.86 -4.60
C SER A 92 18.55 19.19 -3.74
N VAL A 93 18.23 20.49 -3.62
CA VAL A 93 17.02 20.97 -2.93
C VAL A 93 15.76 20.35 -3.53
N LEU A 94 15.75 20.15 -4.85
CA LEU A 94 14.65 19.54 -5.57
C LEU A 94 14.49 18.05 -5.21
N ALA A 95 15.60 17.27 -5.15
CA ALA A 95 15.57 15.88 -4.70
C ALA A 95 15.04 15.78 -3.25
N THR A 96 15.45 16.70 -2.38
CA THR A 96 14.96 16.77 -0.99
C THR A 96 13.46 17.10 -0.92
N GLY A 97 13.00 18.08 -1.72
CA GLY A 97 11.59 18.43 -1.83
C GLY A 97 10.73 17.27 -2.35
N LEU A 98 11.22 16.53 -3.34
CA LEU A 98 10.56 15.33 -3.88
C LEU A 98 10.45 14.20 -2.84
N LYS A 99 11.50 13.99 -2.01
CA LYS A 99 11.46 13.03 -0.90
C LYS A 99 10.36 13.41 0.10
N LEU A 100 10.30 14.67 0.50
CA LEU A 100 9.26 15.16 1.43
C LEU A 100 7.85 15.03 0.83
N LEU A 101 7.68 15.44 -0.43
CA LEU A 101 6.42 15.29 -1.16
C LEU A 101 5.99 13.82 -1.23
N SER A 102 6.92 12.90 -1.47
CA SER A 102 6.63 11.46 -1.51
C SER A 102 6.12 10.96 -0.16
N VAL A 103 6.68 11.43 0.96
CA VAL A 103 6.20 11.09 2.30
C VAL A 103 4.77 11.62 2.51
N LEU A 104 4.50 12.87 2.13
CA LEU A 104 3.15 13.43 2.24
C LEU A 104 2.14 12.68 1.37
N LEU A 105 2.48 12.40 0.11
CA LEU A 105 1.65 11.60 -0.79
C LEU A 105 1.37 10.21 -0.22
N PHE A 106 2.37 9.57 0.40
CA PHE A 106 2.17 8.30 1.07
C PHE A 106 1.12 8.39 2.17
N PHE A 107 1.16 9.42 3.04
CA PHE A 107 0.13 9.63 4.05
C PHE A 107 -1.26 9.84 3.44
N VAL A 108 -1.37 10.63 2.37
CA VAL A 108 -2.65 10.89 1.70
C VAL A 108 -3.22 9.63 1.06
N VAL A 109 -2.39 8.81 0.39
CA VAL A 109 -2.81 7.50 -0.15
C VAL A 109 -3.37 6.61 0.96
N ASN A 110 -2.66 6.50 2.08
CA ASN A 110 -3.09 5.67 3.20
C ASN A 110 -4.40 6.18 3.81
N ALA A 111 -4.55 7.50 4.00
CA ALA A 111 -5.78 8.10 4.50
C ALA A 111 -6.96 7.87 3.55
N ALA A 112 -6.75 8.02 2.23
CA ALA A 112 -7.80 7.78 1.23
C ALA A 112 -8.28 6.33 1.22
N ILE A 113 -7.34 5.37 1.30
CA ILE A 113 -7.68 3.93 1.39
C ILE A 113 -8.40 3.63 2.71
N ALA A 114 -7.86 4.08 3.84
CA ALA A 114 -8.44 3.85 5.16
C ALA A 114 -9.86 4.41 5.26
N TRP A 115 -10.09 5.61 4.72
CA TRP A 115 -11.42 6.22 4.67
C TRP A 115 -12.41 5.35 3.90
N GLN A 116 -12.05 4.84 2.73
CA GLN A 116 -12.93 3.95 1.96
C GLN A 116 -13.22 2.64 2.69
N VAL A 117 -12.23 2.07 3.37
CA VAL A 117 -12.41 0.86 4.18
C VAL A 117 -13.36 1.11 5.36
N LEU A 118 -13.24 2.26 6.02
CA LEU A 118 -14.13 2.65 7.11
C LEU A 118 -15.56 2.90 6.61
N ALA A 119 -15.69 3.70 5.56
CA ALA A 119 -16.98 4.10 5.00
C ALA A 119 -17.77 2.94 4.39
N ASN A 120 -17.10 2.05 3.66
CA ASN A 120 -17.78 0.97 2.93
C ASN A 120 -17.73 -0.38 3.64
N GLY A 121 -16.83 -0.53 4.63
CA GLY A 121 -16.63 -1.78 5.35
C GLY A 121 -17.10 -1.71 6.80
N LEU A 122 -16.46 -0.85 7.60
CA LEU A 122 -16.67 -0.84 9.05
C LEU A 122 -18.03 -0.24 9.44
N LEU A 123 -18.39 0.93 8.91
CA LEU A 123 -19.66 1.60 9.26
C LEU A 123 -20.89 0.73 8.95
N PRO A 124 -21.05 0.15 7.74
CA PRO A 124 -22.19 -0.72 7.44
C PRO A 124 -22.24 -1.99 8.31
N MET A 125 -21.08 -2.49 8.75
CA MET A 125 -21.02 -3.64 9.65
C MET A 125 -21.48 -3.28 11.06
N LEU A 126 -21.16 -2.08 11.55
CA LEU A 126 -21.62 -1.57 12.84
C LEU A 126 -23.13 -1.32 12.83
N ASP A 127 -23.65 -0.72 11.75
CA ASP A 127 -25.10 -0.47 11.60
C ASP A 127 -25.90 -1.76 11.63
N ARG A 128 -25.50 -2.77 10.84
CA ARG A 128 -26.14 -4.10 10.85
C ARG A 128 -26.09 -4.79 12.21
N ARG A 129 -25.03 -4.56 13.00
CA ARG A 129 -24.93 -5.10 14.37
C ARG A 129 -25.87 -4.37 15.32
N ALA A 130 -26.00 -3.05 15.17
CA ALA A 130 -26.92 -2.25 15.97
C ALA A 130 -28.38 -2.64 15.69
N GLU A 131 -28.75 -2.85 14.43
CA GLU A 131 -30.07 -3.33 14.02
C GLU A 131 -30.40 -4.69 14.66
N ARG A 132 -29.52 -5.69 14.52
CA ARG A 132 -29.73 -7.02 15.14
C ARG A 132 -29.89 -6.99 16.65
N ARG A 133 -29.20 -6.05 17.33
CA ARG A 133 -29.34 -5.87 18.78
C ARG A 133 -30.69 -5.24 19.15
N ARG A 134 -31.23 -4.35 18.31
CA ARG A 134 -32.55 -3.77 18.51
C ARG A 134 -33.65 -4.82 18.28
N ASP A 135 -33.53 -5.62 17.22
CA ASP A 135 -34.53 -6.62 16.85
C ASP A 135 -34.56 -7.83 17.80
N GLY A 136 -33.42 -8.19 18.41
CA GLY A 136 -33.33 -9.26 19.41
C GLY A 136 -33.67 -8.83 20.86
N ALA A 137 -33.90 -7.54 21.09
CA ALA A 137 -34.30 -6.98 22.38
C ALA A 137 -35.79 -6.61 22.44
N ALA A 138 -36.53 -6.78 21.32
CA ALA A 138 -37.97 -6.68 21.20
C ALA A 138 -38.60 -8.08 21.22
#